data_AF-A0A950J4Q8-F1
#
_entry.id   AF-A0A950J4Q8-F1
#
_cell.length_a   1.000
_cell.length_b   1.000
_cell.length_c   1.000
_cell.angle_alpha   90.00
_cell.angle_beta   90.00
_cell.angle_gamma   90.00
#
_symmetry.space_group_name_H-M   'P 1'
#
loop_
_entity.id
_entity.type
_entity.pdbx_description
1 polymer ?
#
loop_
_entity_poly.entity_id
_entity_poly.type
_entity_poly.pdbx_seq_one_letter_code
_entity_poly.pdbx_strand_id
1 'polypeptide(L)' 'MRRDRAAALEGLIAARRSGDIEEGSLAMGQEAGLINGIQPAGEVVTRIAEEAEEILRTRLPQLVARN' A
#
# COMPACT_ATOMS: atom_id res chain seq x y z
N MET A 1 14.76 23.18 -21.81
CA MET A 1 13.81 23.12 -20.69
C MET A 1 12.58 22.23 -20.92
N ARG A 2 11.77 22.37 -22.00
CA ARG A 2 10.58 21.51 -22.22
C ARG A 2 10.89 20.08 -22.68
N ARG A 3 11.89 19.89 -23.56
CA ARG A 3 12.36 18.55 -24.00
C ARG A 3 12.93 17.73 -22.83
N ASP A 4 13.68 18.39 -21.95
CA ASP A 4 14.35 17.76 -20.80
C ASP A 4 13.35 17.21 -19.78
N ARG A 5 12.16 17.83 -19.67
CA ARG A 5 11.07 17.34 -18.80
C ARG A 5 10.44 16.04 -19.32
N ALA A 6 10.24 15.92 -20.63
CA ALA A 6 9.66 14.70 -21.21
C ALA A 6 10.61 13.52 -21.03
N ALA A 7 11.89 13.72 -21.33
CA ALA A 7 12.93 12.70 -21.13
C ALA A 7 13.07 12.30 -19.64
N ALA A 8 12.99 13.25 -18.72
CA ALA A 8 13.04 12.96 -17.28
C ALA A 8 11.84 12.12 -16.80
N LEU A 9 10.63 12.39 -17.30
CA LEU A 9 9.43 11.59 -16.99
C LEU A 9 9.55 10.16 -17.53
N GLU A 10 10.06 10.00 -18.75
CA GLU A 10 10.32 8.67 -19.32
C GLU A 10 11.33 7.89 -18.47
N GLY A 11 12.39 8.57 -17.99
CA GLY A 11 13.36 7.99 -17.05
C GLY A 11 12.71 7.48 -15.76
N LEU A 12 11.87 8.30 -15.10
CA LEU A 12 11.16 7.90 -13.88
C LEU A 12 10.23 6.70 -14.10
N ILE A 13 9.53 6.65 -15.24
CA ILE A 13 8.65 5.52 -15.60
C ILE A 13 9.47 4.26 -15.83
N ALA A 14 10.60 4.37 -16.53
CA ALA A 14 11.49 3.25 -16.79
C ALA A 14 12.09 2.70 -15.48
N ALA A 15 12.62 3.57 -14.63
CA ALA A 15 13.18 3.23 -13.32
C ALA A 15 12.15 2.50 -12.44
N ARG A 16 10.90 2.99 -12.39
CA ARG A 16 9.81 2.30 -11.67
C ARG A 16 9.50 0.92 -12.25
N ARG A 17 9.52 0.76 -13.58
CA ARG A 17 9.25 -0.54 -14.24
C ARG A 17 10.37 -1.55 -14.03
N SER A 18 11.62 -1.11 -14.01
CA SER A 18 12.78 -1.99 -13.78
C SER A 18 13.02 -2.30 -12.31
N GLY A 19 12.34 -1.61 -11.38
CA GLY A 19 12.59 -1.73 -9.95
C GLY A 19 13.90 -1.06 -9.52
N ASP A 20 14.33 -0.02 -10.24
CA ASP A 20 15.45 0.82 -9.83
C ASP A 20 15.00 1.65 -8.62
N ILE A 21 15.56 1.33 -7.45
CA ILE A 21 15.20 1.94 -6.18
C ILE A 21 15.87 3.31 -5.96
N GLU A 22 16.92 3.64 -6.71
CA GLU A 22 17.66 4.90 -6.58
C GLU A 22 16.98 6.00 -7.39
N GLU A 23 16.56 5.68 -8.62
CA GLU A 23 15.97 6.65 -9.55
C GLU A 23 14.43 6.52 -9.66
N GLY A 24 13.85 5.43 -9.17
CA GLY A 24 12.43 5.16 -9.25
C GLY A 24 11.62 5.96 -8.23
N SER A 25 10.74 6.84 -8.70
CA SER A 25 9.76 7.46 -7.82
C SER A 25 8.71 6.43 -7.35
N LEU A 26 8.76 6.11 -6.06
CA LEU A 26 7.77 5.26 -5.39
C LEU A 26 6.69 6.13 -4.74
N ALA A 27 5.50 6.15 -5.35
CA ALA A 27 4.32 6.74 -4.74
C ALA A 27 3.74 5.78 -3.69
N MET A 28 4.33 5.76 -2.49
CA MET A 28 3.89 4.93 -1.37
C MET A 28 3.78 5.74 -0.07
N GLY A 29 2.77 5.41 0.75
CA GLY A 29 2.56 6.01 2.07
C GLY A 29 3.34 5.33 3.18
N GLN A 30 3.22 5.86 4.41
CA GLN A 30 3.85 5.27 5.60
C GLN A 30 3.29 3.88 5.94
N GLU A 31 2.05 3.58 5.55
CA GLU A 31 1.43 2.25 5.67
C GLU A 31 2.23 1.14 5.01
N ALA A 32 3.13 1.45 4.07
CA ALA A 32 4.03 0.47 3.45
C ALA A 32 4.86 -0.29 4.49
N GLY A 33 5.16 0.31 5.65
CA GLY A 33 5.85 -0.36 6.76
C GLY A 33 5.05 -1.50 7.41
N LEU A 34 3.74 -1.60 7.14
CA LEU A 34 2.87 -2.67 7.62
C LEU A 34 2.72 -3.81 6.59
N ILE A 35 3.19 -3.63 5.36
CA ILE A 35 3.08 -4.64 4.29
C ILE A 35 4.27 -5.60 4.40
N ASN A 36 3.98 -6.86 4.73
CA ASN A 36 4.99 -7.90 4.96
C ASN A 36 4.94 -9.06 3.95
N GLY A 37 4.14 -8.94 2.89
CA GLY A 37 4.00 -9.98 1.88
C GLY A 37 3.28 -9.51 0.62
N ILE A 38 3.45 -10.27 -0.46
CA ILE A 38 2.73 -10.09 -1.72
C ILE A 38 1.65 -11.17 -1.79
N GLN A 39 0.42 -10.76 -2.05
CA GLN A 39 -0.73 -11.66 -2.08
C GLN A 39 -1.61 -11.39 -3.31
N PRO A 40 -2.41 -12.37 -3.75
CA PRO A 40 -3.48 -12.14 -4.70
C PRO A 40 -4.43 -11.05 -4.19
N ALA A 41 -4.84 -10.14 -5.08
CA ALA A 41 -5.69 -9.00 -4.69
C ALA A 41 -7.00 -9.42 -4.01
N GLY A 42 -7.61 -10.53 -4.47
CA GLY A 42 -8.82 -11.08 -3.85
C GLY A 42 -8.60 -11.47 -2.39
N GLU A 43 -7.48 -12.11 -2.07
CA GLU A 43 -7.15 -12.50 -0.69
C GLU A 43 -6.91 -11.29 0.21
N VAL A 44 -6.30 -10.21 -0.31
CA VAL A 44 -6.11 -8.96 0.44
C VAL A 44 -7.47 -8.39 0.86
N VAL A 45 -8.40 -8.27 -0.08
CA VAL A 45 -9.74 -7.72 0.20
C VAL A 45 -10.51 -8.61 1.17
N THR A 46 -10.49 -9.93 0.96
CA THR A 46 -11.13 -10.89 1.86
C THR A 46 -10.59 -10.78 3.29
N ARG A 47 -9.26 -10.78 3.47
CA ARG A 47 -8.64 -10.64 4.80
C ARG A 47 -9.01 -9.33 5.49
N ILE A 48 -9.01 -8.21 4.76
CA ILE A 48 -9.40 -6.90 5.31
C ILE A 48 -10.84 -6.95 5.84
N ALA A 49 -11.77 -7.52 5.07
CA ALA A 49 -13.17 -7.63 5.47
C ALA A 49 -13.34 -8.54 6.70
N GLU A 50 -12.70 -9.70 6.71
CA GLU A 50 -12.74 -10.66 7.81
C GLU A 50 -12.19 -10.06 9.11
N GLU A 51 -11.03 -9.39 9.06
CA GLU A 51 -10.42 -8.75 10.24
C GLU A 51 -11.29 -7.60 10.76
N ALA A 52 -11.88 -6.80 9.86
CA ALA A 52 -12.80 -5.74 10.24
C ALA A 52 -14.04 -6.29 10.95
N GLU A 53 -14.64 -7.37 10.43
CA GLU A 53 -15.76 -8.04 11.08
C GLU A 53 -15.39 -8.60 12.45
N GLU A 54 -14.21 -9.21 12.58
CA GLU A 54 -13.72 -9.70 13.87
C GLU A 54 -13.57 -8.55 14.87
N ILE A 55 -12.92 -7.45 14.48
CA ILE A 55 -12.75 -6.27 15.33
C ILE A 55 -14.10 -5.76 15.83
N LEU A 56 -15.09 -5.65 14.94
CA LEU A 56 -16.42 -5.13 15.28
C LEU A 56 -17.22 -6.07 16.18
N ARG A 57 -17.11 -7.39 15.96
CA ARG A 57 -17.89 -8.40 16.71
C ARG A 57 -17.28 -8.76 18.06
N THR A 58 -15.96 -8.76 18.18
CA THR A 58 -15.28 -9.30 19.37
C THR A 58 -14.54 -8.24 20.16
N ARG A 59 -13.65 -7.48 19.53
CA ARG A 59 -12.73 -6.56 20.21
C ARG A 59 -13.41 -5.26 20.64
N LEU A 60 -14.18 -4.64 19.75
CA LEU A 60 -14.84 -3.36 20.03
C LEU A 60 -15.84 -3.47 21.19
N PRO A 61 -16.75 -4.47 21.25
CA PRO A 61 -17.68 -4.60 22.37
C PRO A 61 -16.98 -4.72 23.73
N GLN A 62 -15.86 -5.43 23.81
CA GLN A 62 -15.09 -5.57 25.06
C GLN A 62 -14.49 -4.24 25.54
N LEU A 63 -14.15 -3.36 24.60
CA LEU A 63 -13.59 -2.04 24.89
C LEU A 63 -14.68 -1.04 25.34
N VAL A 64 -15.90 -1.16 24.82
CA VAL A 64 -16.98 -0.18 25.07
C VAL A 64 -18.03 -0.62 26.07
N ALA A 65 -18.18 -1.93 26.32
CA ALA A 65 -19.17 -2.49 27.25
C ALA A 65 -18.67 -2.59 28.70
N ARG A 66 -17.42 -2.21 28.99
CA ARG A 66 -16.86 -2.11 30.36
C ARG A 66 -17.13 -0.74 31.02
N ASN A 67 -18.34 -0.21 30.85
CA ASN A 67 -18.87 0.93 31.60
C ASN A 67 -20.06 0.47 32.44
#